data_AF-A0A7X7B2F0-F1
#
_entry.id   AF-A0A7X7B2F0-F1
#
_cell.length_a   1.000
_cell.length_b   1.000
_cell.length_c   1.000
_cell.angle_alpha   90.00
_cell.angle_beta   90.00
_cell.angle_gamma   90.00
#
_symmetry.space_group_name_H-M   'P 1'
#
loop_
_entity.id
_entity.type
_entity.pdbx_description
1 polymer ?
#
loop_
_entity_poly.entity_id
_entity_poly.type
_entity_poly.pdbx_seq_one_letter_code
_entity_poly.pdbx_strand_id
1 'polypeptide(L)'
;MPNVVYLTFNEKEPMMASFGMEIKVLNENFDATKLVRELNIQHIEIAYMSNDVYKAQKSFFTDYQGNLTFILFDSNDPTSNLAKRRLKDVLASSIGIQTR
;
A
#
# COMPACT_ATOMS: atom_id res chain seq x y z
N MET A 1 6.56 -12.51 -10.12
CA MET A 1 6.58 -11.02 -10.05
C MET A 1 6.11 -10.66 -8.65
N PRO A 2 6.73 -9.70 -7.95
CA PRO A 2 6.22 -9.25 -6.66
C PRO A 2 4.86 -8.59 -6.89
N ASN A 3 3.80 -9.17 -6.34
CA ASN A 3 2.46 -8.62 -6.48
C ASN A 3 2.27 -7.55 -5.40
N VAL A 4 2.34 -6.28 -5.79
CA VAL A 4 2.21 -5.12 -4.90
C VAL A 4 0.85 -4.47 -5.12
N VAL A 5 0.14 -4.22 -4.02
CA VAL A 5 -1.17 -3.56 -4.03
C VAL A 5 -1.12 -2.24 -3.27
N TYR A 6 -1.93 -1.27 -3.69
CA TYR A 6 -2.23 -0.05 -2.97
C TYR A 6 -3.66 -0.08 -2.45
N LEU A 7 -3.83 0.05 -1.14
CA LEU A 7 -5.10 0.02 -0.42
C LEU A 7 -5.57 1.44 -0.13
N THR A 8 -6.77 1.78 -0.60
CA THR A 8 -7.33 3.13 -0.48
C THR A 8 -8.85 3.10 -0.37
N PHE A 9 -9.44 4.16 0.15
CA PHE A 9 -10.88 4.42 0.01
C PHE A 9 -11.20 5.24 -1.24
N ASN A 10 -10.19 5.84 -1.87
CA ASN A 10 -10.36 6.67 -3.05
C ASN A 10 -10.29 5.85 -4.33
N GLU A 11 -11.26 6.04 -5.22
CA GLU A 11 -11.25 5.37 -6.53
C GLU A 11 -10.16 5.87 -7.48
N LYS A 12 -9.59 7.06 -7.22
CA LYS A 12 -8.63 7.72 -8.11
C LYS A 12 -7.29 7.96 -7.42
N GLU A 13 -6.31 7.11 -7.74
CA GLU A 13 -4.94 7.21 -7.23
C GLU A 13 -3.93 7.22 -8.40
N PRO A 14 -3.93 8.29 -9.23
CA PRO A 14 -3.17 8.33 -10.48
C PRO A 14 -1.66 8.18 -10.28
N MET A 15 -1.14 8.62 -9.13
CA MET A 15 0.28 8.46 -8.79
C MET A 15 0.63 6.99 -8.56
N MET A 16 -0.19 6.26 -7.81
CA MET A 16 0.06 4.84 -7.50
C MET A 16 -0.10 3.97 -8.75
N ALA A 17 -1.11 4.27 -9.58
CA ALA A 17 -1.28 3.64 -10.90
C ALA A 17 -0.06 3.86 -11.81
N SER A 18 0.54 5.07 -11.80
CA SER A 18 1.71 5.36 -12.64
C SER A 18 2.96 4.55 -12.28
N PHE A 19 3.02 4.04 -11.05
CA PHE A 19 4.07 3.12 -10.60
C PHE A 19 3.76 1.64 -10.93
N GLY A 20 2.66 1.36 -11.63
CA GLY A 20 2.26 0.00 -12.01
C GLY A 20 1.71 -0.84 -10.85
N MET A 21 1.28 -0.20 -9.75
CA MET A 21 0.67 -0.89 -8.62
C MET A 21 -0.81 -1.18 -8.89
N GLU A 22 -1.27 -2.34 -8.44
CA GLU A 22 -2.70 -2.65 -8.43
C GLU A 22 -3.40 -1.79 -7.36
N ILE A 23 -4.47 -1.09 -7.74
CA ILE A 23 -5.25 -0.28 -6.79
C ILE A 23 -6.44 -1.11 -6.33
N LYS A 24 -6.52 -1.39 -5.02
CA LYS A 24 -7.67 -2.04 -4.39
C LYS A 24 -8.42 -1.02 -3.54
N VAL A 25 -9.60 -0.64 -4.03
CA VAL A 25 -10.50 0.27 -3.34
C VAL A 25 -11.28 -0.52 -2.28
N LEU A 26 -11.21 -0.07 -1.03
CA LEU A 26 -11.88 -0.66 0.12
C LEU A 26 -13.14 0.13 0.46
N ASN A 27 -14.09 -0.51 1.14
CA ASN A 27 -15.18 0.20 1.81
C ASN A 27 -14.73 0.69 3.19
N GLU A 28 -15.33 1.77 3.71
CA GLU A 28 -14.97 2.32 5.02
C GLU A 28 -15.14 1.31 6.18
N ASN A 29 -16.07 0.37 6.02
CA ASN A 29 -16.36 -0.69 6.99
C ASN A 29 -15.69 -2.03 6.64
N PHE A 30 -14.53 -2.02 5.99
CA PHE A 30 -13.85 -3.25 5.61
C PHE A 30 -13.39 -4.06 6.84
N ASP A 31 -13.37 -5.38 6.69
CA ASP A 31 -12.78 -6.31 7.65
C ASP A 31 -11.31 -6.55 7.30
N ALA A 32 -10.40 -6.07 8.14
CA ALA A 32 -8.96 -6.19 7.92
C ALA A 32 -8.45 -7.63 7.96
N THR A 33 -9.09 -8.52 8.74
CA THR A 33 -8.74 -9.95 8.79
C THR A 33 -9.09 -10.63 7.47
N LYS A 34 -10.29 -10.33 6.94
CA LYS A 34 -10.72 -10.82 5.63
C LYS A 34 -9.80 -10.29 4.52
N LEU A 35 -9.47 -9.01 4.55
CA LEU A 35 -8.56 -8.39 3.60
C LEU A 35 -7.20 -9.09 3.56
N VAL A 36 -6.56 -9.29 4.72
CA VAL A 36 -5.27 -10.02 4.80
C VAL A 36 -5.38 -11.42 4.19
N ARG A 37 -6.46 -12.15 4.48
CA ARG A 37 -6.66 -13.49 3.93
C ARG A 37 -6.75 -13.46 2.40
N GLU A 38 -7.49 -12.51 1.83
CA GLU A 38 -7.59 -12.35 0.38
C GLU A 38 -6.23 -12.02 -0.25
N LEU A 39 -5.48 -11.09 0.34
CA LEU A 39 -4.17 -10.69 -0.15
C LEU A 39 -3.17 -11.86 -0.10
N ASN A 40 -3.21 -12.67 0.95
CA ASN A 40 -2.39 -13.89 1.05
C ASN A 40 -2.74 -14.92 -0.03
N ILE A 41 -4.03 -15.13 -0.33
CA ILE A 41 -4.48 -16.03 -1.41
C ILE A 41 -4.00 -15.53 -2.79
N GLN A 42 -3.97 -14.21 -2.97
CA GLN A 42 -3.45 -13.56 -4.17
C GLN A 42 -1.90 -13.51 -4.24
N HIS A 43 -1.22 -14.10 -3.25
CA HIS A 43 0.23 -14.06 -3.12
C HIS A 43 0.80 -12.63 -3.15
N ILE A 44 0.09 -11.68 -2.52
CA ILE A 44 0.57 -10.32 -2.29
C ILE A 44 1.55 -10.36 -1.12
N GLU A 45 2.75 -9.82 -1.32
CA GLU A 45 3.79 -9.76 -0.29
C GLU A 45 3.87 -8.37 0.37
N ILE A 46 3.53 -7.33 -0.40
CA ILE A 46 3.61 -5.93 0.02
C ILE A 46 2.28 -5.24 -0.30
N ALA A 47 1.66 -4.66 0.72
CA ALA A 47 0.52 -3.77 0.56
C ALA A 47 0.86 -2.36 1.06
N TYR A 48 0.90 -1.41 0.14
CA TYR A 48 0.87 -0.01 0.49
C TYR A 48 -0.54 0.37 0.92
N MET A 49 -0.68 1.26 1.89
CA MET A 49 -1.99 1.73 2.33
C MET A 49 -2.00 3.24 2.53
N SER A 50 -3.10 3.86 2.15
CA SER A 50 -3.38 5.25 2.52
C SER A 50 -3.50 5.41 4.04
N ASN A 51 -3.20 6.61 4.54
CA ASN A 51 -3.34 6.95 5.96
C ASN A 51 -4.77 6.72 6.49
N ASP A 52 -5.78 6.94 5.66
CA ASP A 52 -7.19 6.78 6.06
C ASP A 52 -7.56 5.31 6.27
N VAL A 53 -7.06 4.41 5.40
CA VAL A 53 -7.23 2.96 5.56
C VAL A 53 -6.55 2.47 6.84
N TYR A 54 -5.34 2.96 7.13
CA TYR A 54 -4.64 2.63 8.38
C TYR A 54 -5.43 3.10 9.60
N LYS A 55 -5.93 4.33 9.61
CA LYS A 55 -6.69 4.90 10.73
C LYS A 55 -7.98 4.12 11.00
N ALA A 56 -8.68 3.69 9.95
CA ALA A 56 -9.95 2.95 10.10
C ALA A 56 -9.80 1.65 10.89
N GLN A 57 -8.65 0.97 10.78
CA GLN A 57 -8.38 -0.31 11.46
C GLN A 57 -7.03 -0.29 12.20
N LYS A 58 -6.70 0.84 12.83
CA LYS A 58 -5.38 1.10 13.41
C LYS A 58 -4.92 0.02 14.38
N SER A 59 -5.80 -0.44 15.27
CA SER A 59 -5.44 -1.47 16.26
C SER A 59 -4.99 -2.75 15.56
N PHE A 60 -5.73 -3.19 14.53
CA PHE A 60 -5.40 -4.40 13.80
C PHE A 60 -4.03 -4.31 13.13
N PHE A 61 -3.76 -3.22 12.39
CA PHE A 61 -2.49 -3.08 11.66
C PHE A 61 -1.29 -2.83 12.56
N THR A 62 -1.49 -2.25 13.75
CA THR A 62 -0.41 -2.04 14.72
C THR A 62 0.04 -3.37 15.35
N ASP A 63 -0.91 -4.28 15.59
CA ASP A 63 -0.65 -5.56 16.26
C ASP A 63 -0.42 -6.71 15.26
N TYR A 64 -0.46 -6.43 13.95
CA TYR A 64 -0.31 -7.43 12.91
C TYR A 64 1.11 -8.01 12.85
N GLN A 65 1.22 -9.34 12.95
CA GLN A 65 2.50 -10.08 12.90
C GLN A 65 2.55 -11.17 11.82
N GLY A 66 1.83 -10.97 10.71
CA GLY A 66 1.81 -11.95 9.61
C GLY A 66 2.90 -11.73 8.56
N ASN A 67 2.85 -12.54 7.50
CA ASN A 67 3.85 -12.55 6.42
C ASN A 67 3.72 -11.36 5.44
N LEU A 68 2.61 -10.63 5.48
CA LEU A 68 2.35 -9.54 4.56
C LEU A 68 2.91 -8.23 5.11
N THR A 69 3.75 -7.54 4.33
CA THR A 69 4.31 -6.26 4.76
C THR A 69 3.36 -5.12 4.41
N PHE A 70 2.95 -4.37 5.43
CA PHE A 70 2.14 -3.16 5.27
C PHE A 70 3.01 -1.91 5.29
N ILE A 71 2.90 -1.07 4.26
CA ILE A 71 3.63 0.19 4.16
C ILE A 71 2.64 1.34 4.16
N LEU A 72 2.73 2.21 5.18
CA LEU A 72 1.90 3.41 5.27
C LEU A 72 2.37 4.46 4.27
N PHE A 73 1.46 4.95 3.44
CA PHE A 73 1.65 6.09 2.57
C PHE A 73 0.84 7.27 3.11
N ASP A 74 1.52 8.26 3.68
CA ASP A 74 0.89 9.50 4.12
C ASP A 74 1.06 10.59 3.06
N SER A 75 -0.02 10.93 2.38
CA SER A 75 -0.06 12.03 1.40
C SER A 75 -0.24 13.41 2.06
N ASN A 76 -0.58 13.47 3.36
CA ASN A 76 -0.81 14.71 4.10
C ASN A 76 0.44 15.24 4.81
N ASP A 77 1.52 14.47 4.87
CA ASP A 77 2.81 15.02 5.21
C ASP A 77 3.30 15.79 3.97
N PRO A 78 3.57 17.11 4.03
CA PRO A 78 4.16 17.89 2.94
C PRO A 78 5.61 17.45 2.73
N THR A 79 5.82 16.18 2.42
CA THR A 79 7.11 15.61 2.22
C THR A 79 7.55 15.97 0.82
N SER A 80 8.28 17.09 0.80
CA SER A 80 9.61 17.22 0.20
C SER A 80 9.86 16.21 -0.93
N ASN A 81 10.22 16.70 -2.12
CA ASN A 81 10.67 15.89 -3.25
C ASN A 81 11.62 14.72 -2.87
N LEU A 82 12.30 14.81 -1.73
CA LEU A 82 13.07 13.74 -1.10
C LEU A 82 12.26 12.47 -0.76
N ALA A 83 11.04 12.55 -0.21
CA ALA A 83 10.26 11.36 0.13
C ALA A 83 9.75 10.66 -1.13
N LYS A 84 9.27 11.41 -2.12
CA LYS A 84 8.94 10.88 -3.45
C LYS A 84 10.14 10.20 -4.11
N ARG A 85 11.32 10.81 -4.01
CA ARG A 85 12.57 10.26 -4.54
C ARG A 85 13.02 9.01 -3.78
N ARG A 86 12.91 9.00 -2.45
CA ARG A 86 13.18 7.79 -1.64
C ARG A 86 12.19 6.66 -1.93
N LEU A 87 10.91 6.97 -2.16
CA LEU A 87 9.93 5.98 -2.60
C LEU A 87 10.29 5.40 -3.95
N LYS A 88 10.70 6.26 -4.90
CA LYS A 88 11.19 5.82 -6.21
C LYS A 88 12.43 4.94 -6.08
N ASP A 89 13.38 5.33 -5.24
CA ASP A 89 14.63 4.59 -5.00
C ASP A 89 14.36 3.25 -4.32
N VAL A 90 13.46 3.19 -3.33
CA VAL A 90 13.06 1.95 -2.65
C VAL A 90 12.31 1.02 -3.59
N LEU A 91 11.35 1.54 -4.38
CA LEU A 91 10.64 0.74 -5.38
C LEU A 91 11.59 0.19 -6.47
N ALA A 92 12.54 1.01 -6.91
CA ALA A 92 13.57 0.58 -7.86
C ALA A 92 14.52 -0.47 -7.26
N SER A 93 14.92 -0.31 -5.99
CA SER A 93 15.87 -1.21 -5.32
C SER A 93 15.24 -2.52 -4.83
N SER A 94 13.98 -2.49 -4.42
CA SER A 94 13.32 -3.62 -3.76
C SER A 94 12.50 -4.49 -4.72
N ILE A 95 12.10 -3.97 -5.89
CA ILE A 95 11.07 -4.62 -6.72
C ILE A 95 11.44 -4.69 -8.21
N GLY A 96 12.56 -4.09 -8.64
CA GLY A 96 12.93 -4.08 -10.07
C GLY A 96 11.91 -3.38 -10.97
N ILE A 97 11.02 -2.57 -10.39
CA ILE A 97 10.07 -1.73 -11.13
C ILE A 97 10.88 -0.56 -11.69
N GLN A 98 11.33 -0.70 -12.94
CA GLN A 98 11.94 0.40 -13.69
C GLN A 98 10.85 1.40 -14.06
N THR A 99 10.84 2.53 -13.37
CA THR A 99 10.07 3.70 -13.78
C THR A 99 10.73 4.29 -15.03
N ARG A 100 9.99 4.29 -16.15
CA ARG A 100 10.39 5.01 -17.37
C ARG A 100 10.44 6.52 -17.13
#